data_AF-A0A972K897-F1
#
_entry.id   AF-A0A972K897-F1
#
_cell.length_a   1.000
_cell.length_b   1.000
_cell.length_c   1.000
_cell.angle_alpha   90.00
_cell.angle_beta   90.00
_cell.angle_gamma   90.00
#
_symmetry.space_group_name_H-M   'P 1'
#
loop_
_entity.id
_entity.type
_entity.pdbx_description
1 polymer ?
#
loop_
_entity_poly.entity_id
_entity_poly.type
_entity_poly.pdbx_seq_one_letter_code
_entity_poly.pdbx_strand_id
1 'polypeptide(L)'
;MSVENYKPGIFYPVSTILILFASAWQLPAEIGVYALLFLMLFLPLFDRQWQVPGVSGSWHDHLSSLAILLAVAVLLFLEPDRAPFFLWTLLFAALPEEWFFRAYLMRRIKLKPWQVNLLVSLLFSLLHALTRGWSIGLQVFAPSLFYGWVYQQRQDVMLLVLLHAISNLVFVMYLRDLM
;
A
#
# COMPACT_ATOMS: atom_id res chain seq x y z
N MET A 1 -13.58 9.06 -27.18
CA MET A 1 -14.35 9.47 -25.99
C MET A 1 -13.78 10.79 -25.53
N SER A 2 -14.61 11.84 -25.44
CA SER A 2 -14.18 13.18 -25.03
C SER A 2 -13.94 13.24 -23.51
N VAL A 3 -12.93 14.00 -23.11
CA VAL A 3 -12.44 14.20 -21.73
C VAL A 3 -13.51 14.79 -20.79
N GLU A 4 -14.61 15.32 -21.33
CA GLU A 4 -15.67 16.00 -20.58
C GLU A 4 -16.63 15.09 -19.79
N ASN A 5 -16.52 13.76 -19.93
CA ASN A 5 -17.34 12.81 -19.16
C ASN A 5 -16.59 12.09 -18.03
N TYR A 6 -15.37 12.53 -17.70
CA TYR A 6 -14.73 12.10 -16.45
C TYR A 6 -15.41 12.79 -15.27
N LYS A 7 -16.52 12.21 -14.79
CA LYS A 7 -16.93 12.43 -13.41
C LYS A 7 -15.82 11.81 -12.56
N PRO A 8 -15.12 12.56 -11.69
CA PRO A 8 -14.30 11.95 -10.67
C PRO A 8 -15.27 11.21 -9.74
N GLY A 9 -15.61 9.98 -10.13
CA GLY A 9 -16.27 9.01 -9.27
C GLY A 9 -15.37 8.93 -8.06
N ILE A 10 -15.90 9.42 -6.96
CA ILE A 10 -15.18 9.68 -5.73
C ILE A 10 -14.44 8.40 -5.37
N PHE A 11 -13.12 8.42 -5.59
CA PHE A 11 -12.21 7.38 -5.15
C PHE A 11 -12.25 7.45 -3.63
N TYR A 12 -13.02 6.56 -3.00
CA TYR A 12 -12.89 6.26 -1.58
C TYR A 12 -12.05 4.99 -1.43
N PRO A 13 -10.71 5.02 -1.65
CA PRO A 13 -9.90 3.94 -1.16
C PRO A 13 -9.96 4.02 0.38
N VAL A 14 -10.11 2.89 1.09
CA VAL A 14 -9.96 2.72 2.56
C VAL A 14 -11.26 2.67 3.41
N SER A 15 -12.47 2.84 2.89
CA SER A 15 -13.65 3.19 3.73
C SER A 15 -14.33 2.12 4.62
N THR A 16 -14.25 0.80 4.42
CA THR A 16 -15.27 -0.10 5.07
C THR A 16 -14.94 -0.69 6.47
N ILE A 17 -13.69 -0.87 6.90
CA ILE A 17 -13.37 -1.13 8.34
C ILE A 17 -13.82 0.04 9.21
N LEU A 18 -13.78 1.22 8.63
CA LEU A 18 -14.12 2.47 9.26
C LEU A 18 -15.62 2.68 9.28
N ILE A 19 -16.39 2.20 8.30
CA ILE A 19 -17.85 2.15 8.41
C ILE A 19 -18.25 1.28 9.61
N LEU A 20 -17.57 0.16 9.89
CA LEU A 20 -17.90 -0.67 11.06
C LEU A 20 -17.47 -0.01 12.38
N PHE A 21 -16.25 0.51 12.50
CA PHE A 21 -15.77 1.19 13.71
C PHE A 21 -16.49 2.53 13.96
N ALA A 22 -16.73 3.30 12.91
CA ALA A 22 -17.47 4.56 12.95
C ALA A 22 -18.98 4.36 13.06
N SER A 23 -19.57 3.24 12.62
CA SER A 23 -20.96 2.90 12.96
C SER A 23 -21.12 2.57 14.44
N ALA A 24 -20.11 1.94 15.05
CA ALA A 24 -20.09 1.66 16.48
C ALA A 24 -19.90 2.95 17.33
N TRP A 25 -19.33 4.01 16.74
CA TRP A 25 -19.04 5.29 17.41
C TRP A 25 -19.69 6.54 16.79
N GLN A 26 -20.59 6.38 15.81
CA GLN A 26 -21.26 7.44 15.05
C GLN A 26 -20.33 8.50 14.41
N LEU A 27 -19.11 8.13 14.00
CA LEU A 27 -18.17 9.06 13.37
C LEU A 27 -18.39 9.14 11.84
N PRO A 28 -18.12 10.29 11.19
CA PRO A 28 -18.02 10.37 9.74
C PRO A 28 -16.94 9.42 9.19
N ALA A 29 -17.20 8.76 8.06
CA ALA A 29 -16.28 7.80 7.44
C ALA A 29 -14.87 8.39 7.17
N GLU A 30 -14.80 9.70 6.89
CA GLU A 30 -13.55 10.43 6.68
C GLU A 30 -12.65 10.44 7.92
N ILE A 31 -13.23 10.60 9.12
CA ILE A 31 -12.47 10.58 10.38
C ILE A 31 -11.77 9.24 10.56
N GLY A 32 -12.43 8.16 10.14
CA GLY A 32 -11.84 6.85 10.15
C GLY A 32 -10.57 6.74 9.31
N VAL A 33 -10.57 7.32 8.10
CA VAL A 33 -9.44 7.20 7.16
C VAL A 33 -8.24 7.93 7.73
N TYR A 34 -8.45 9.14 8.22
CA TYR A 34 -7.40 9.90 8.89
C TYR A 34 -6.90 9.20 10.15
N ALA A 35 -7.77 8.60 10.95
CA ALA A 35 -7.37 7.84 12.12
C ALA A 35 -6.52 6.61 11.75
N LEU A 36 -6.89 5.88 10.70
CA LEU A 36 -6.12 4.72 10.25
C LEU A 36 -4.76 5.13 9.68
N LEU A 37 -4.72 6.17 8.83
CA LEU A 37 -3.46 6.73 8.31
C LEU A 37 -2.57 7.21 9.46
N PHE A 38 -3.16 7.91 10.43
CA PHE A 38 -2.47 8.35 11.62
C PHE A 38 -1.90 7.16 12.41
N LEU A 39 -2.70 6.12 12.66
CA LEU A 39 -2.23 4.93 13.35
C LEU A 39 -1.11 4.25 12.57
N MET A 40 -1.24 4.07 11.26
CA MET A 40 -0.22 3.40 10.45
C MET A 40 1.12 4.17 10.45
N LEU A 41 1.08 5.50 10.34
CA LEU A 41 2.28 6.33 10.33
C LEU A 41 2.90 6.52 11.71
N PHE A 42 2.07 6.82 12.72
CA PHE A 42 2.54 7.28 14.02
C PHE A 42 2.57 6.20 15.10
N LEU A 43 1.78 5.12 15.01
CA LEU A 43 1.85 4.02 15.99
C LEU A 43 3.27 3.43 16.10
N PRO A 44 4.00 3.18 14.99
CA PRO A 44 5.39 2.71 15.09
C PRO A 44 6.30 3.69 15.86
N LEU A 45 6.06 4.99 15.77
CA LEU A 45 6.88 6.02 16.42
C LEU A 45 6.69 6.05 17.95
N PHE A 46 5.57 5.52 18.46
CA PHE A 46 5.33 5.39 19.90
C PHE A 46 5.93 4.10 20.50
N ASP A 47 6.35 3.15 19.68
CA ASP A 47 7.00 1.93 20.15
C ASP A 47 8.48 2.20 20.47
N ARG A 48 8.86 2.09 21.74
CA ARG A 48 10.24 2.33 22.20
C ARG A 48 11.26 1.35 21.61
N GLN A 49 10.81 0.19 21.13
CA GLN A 49 11.65 -0.81 20.50
C GLN A 49 11.70 -0.63 18.97
N TRP A 50 11.05 0.42 18.45
CA TRP A 50 11.07 0.73 17.04
C TRP A 50 12.45 1.20 16.59
N GLN A 51 12.91 0.61 15.50
CA GLN A 51 14.08 1.06 14.80
C GLN A 51 13.64 1.39 13.38
N VAL A 52 13.86 2.64 12.98
CA VAL A 52 13.59 3.07 11.61
C VAL A 52 14.31 2.11 10.66
N PRO A 53 13.59 1.46 9.72
CA PRO A 53 14.19 0.60 8.72
C PRO A 53 15.24 1.40 7.97
N GLY A 54 16.45 0.87 7.87
CA GLY A 54 17.49 1.50 7.08
C GLY A 54 17.07 1.53 5.61
N VAL A 55 17.45 2.59 4.90
CA VAL A 55 17.50 2.53 3.44
C VAL A 55 18.68 1.63 3.11
N SER A 56 18.44 0.50 2.44
CA SER A 56 19.53 -0.36 2.04
C SER A 56 20.44 0.40 1.07
N GLY A 57 21.72 0.51 1.42
CA GLY A 57 22.73 1.15 0.57
C GLY A 57 23.35 0.21 -0.47
N SER A 58 22.76 -0.96 -0.71
CA SER A 58 23.31 -1.89 -1.69
C SER A 58 23.05 -1.38 -3.11
N TRP A 59 24.03 -1.54 -4.01
CA TRP A 59 23.89 -1.11 -5.40
C TRP A 59 22.71 -1.79 -6.12
N HIS A 60 22.38 -3.03 -5.74
CA HIS A 60 21.25 -3.76 -6.30
C HIS A 60 19.90 -3.12 -5.93
N ASP A 61 19.78 -2.52 -4.75
CA ASP A 61 18.55 -1.85 -4.31
C ASP A 61 18.36 -0.53 -5.04
N HIS A 62 19.46 0.21 -5.26
CA HIS A 62 19.45 1.40 -6.09
C HIS A 62 19.07 1.10 -7.54
N LEU A 63 19.60 0.02 -8.13
CA LEU A 63 19.21 -0.39 -9.48
C LEU A 63 17.74 -0.82 -9.57
N SER A 64 17.24 -1.54 -8.57
CA SER A 64 15.83 -1.98 -8.54
C SER A 64 14.90 -0.76 -8.44
N SER A 65 15.24 0.18 -7.55
CA SER A 65 14.51 1.44 -7.39
C SER A 65 14.56 2.28 -8.66
N LEU A 66 15.73 2.41 -9.29
CA LEU A 66 15.90 3.13 -10.56
C LEU A 66 15.07 2.49 -11.68
N ALA A 67 15.09 1.16 -11.81
CA ALA A 67 14.30 0.44 -12.80
C ALA A 67 12.79 0.69 -12.61
N ILE A 68 12.30 0.68 -11.37
CA ILE A 68 10.91 0.99 -11.06
C ILE A 68 10.59 2.45 -11.40
N LEU A 69 11.46 3.40 -11.03
CA LEU A 69 11.27 4.81 -11.35
C LEU A 69 11.24 5.08 -12.85
N LEU A 70 12.10 4.40 -13.62
CA LEU A 70 12.08 4.47 -15.08
C LEU A 70 10.78 3.89 -15.64
N ALA A 71 10.30 2.76 -15.11
CA ALA A 71 9.02 2.19 -15.51
C ALA A 71 7.84 3.13 -15.20
N VAL A 72 7.81 3.74 -14.01
CA VAL A 72 6.84 4.79 -13.66
C VAL A 72 6.92 5.97 -14.62
N ALA A 73 8.13 6.46 -14.91
CA ALA A 73 8.33 7.58 -15.83
C ALA A 73 7.80 7.27 -17.24
N VAL A 74 8.03 6.05 -17.74
CA VAL A 74 7.47 5.60 -19.03
C VAL A 74 5.94 5.53 -18.98
N LEU A 75 5.36 4.92 -17.94
CA LEU A 75 3.89 4.82 -17.81
C LEU A 75 3.23 6.20 -17.72
N LEU A 76 3.80 7.11 -16.94
CA LEU A 76 3.29 8.48 -16.79
C LEU A 76 3.58 9.35 -18.02
N PHE A 77 4.60 9.05 -18.81
CA PHE A 77 4.78 9.69 -20.10
C PHE A 77 3.69 9.27 -21.11
N LEU A 78 3.26 8.01 -21.06
CA LEU A 78 2.19 7.49 -21.91
C LEU A 78 0.79 7.96 -21.45
N GLU A 79 0.56 8.05 -20.14
CA GLU A 79 -0.70 8.54 -19.55
C GLU A 79 -0.45 9.61 -18.45
N PRO A 80 -0.13 10.86 -18.84
CA PRO A 80 0.23 11.91 -17.90
C PRO A 80 -0.88 12.27 -16.90
N ASP A 81 -2.14 12.10 -17.29
CA ASP A 81 -3.30 12.34 -16.42
C ASP A 81 -3.34 11.43 -15.18
N ARG A 82 -2.55 10.35 -15.16
CA ARG A 82 -2.43 9.43 -14.02
C ARG A 82 -1.44 9.90 -12.96
N ALA A 83 -0.63 10.93 -13.22
CA ALA A 83 0.39 11.39 -12.28
C ALA A 83 -0.17 11.80 -10.90
N PRO A 84 -1.30 12.53 -10.79
CA PRO A 84 -1.90 12.84 -9.48
C PRO A 84 -2.32 11.60 -8.71
N PHE A 85 -2.88 10.60 -9.39
CA PHE A 85 -3.26 9.32 -8.78
C PHE A 85 -2.04 8.55 -8.25
N PHE A 86 -0.95 8.51 -9.02
CA PHE A 86 0.30 7.88 -8.60
C PHE A 86 0.87 8.56 -7.36
N LEU A 87 0.99 9.89 -7.35
CA LEU A 87 1.52 10.64 -6.21
C LEU A 87 0.65 10.48 -4.96
N TRP A 88 -0.67 10.56 -5.13
CA TRP A 88 -1.61 10.32 -4.03
C TRP A 88 -1.42 8.92 -3.44
N THR A 89 -1.38 7.91 -4.32
CA THR A 89 -1.22 6.50 -3.93
C THR A 89 0.11 6.25 -3.24
N LEU A 90 1.20 6.85 -3.74
CA LEU A 90 2.52 6.76 -3.15
C LEU A 90 2.52 7.28 -1.70
N LEU A 91 1.95 8.47 -1.47
CA LEU A 91 2.02 9.17 -0.19
C LEU A 91 0.99 8.68 0.84
N PHE A 92 -0.23 8.38 0.40
CA PHE A 92 -1.37 8.13 1.29
C PHE A 92 -1.83 6.68 1.31
N ALA A 93 -1.32 5.81 0.45
CA ALA A 93 -1.58 4.37 0.52
C ALA A 93 -0.28 3.58 0.72
N ALA A 94 0.60 3.56 -0.29
CA ALA A 94 1.79 2.73 -0.30
C ALA A 94 2.74 3.03 0.88
N LEU A 95 3.03 4.31 1.15
CA LEU A 95 3.92 4.68 2.24
C LEU A 95 3.37 4.26 3.62
N PRO A 96 2.17 4.68 4.06
CA PRO A 96 1.62 4.27 5.35
C PRO A 96 1.48 2.75 5.48
N GLU A 97 1.01 2.08 4.42
CA GLU A 97 0.75 0.64 4.46
C GLU A 97 2.06 -0.17 4.57
N GLU A 98 3.05 0.08 3.71
CA GLU A 98 4.32 -0.67 3.80
C GLU A 98 5.13 -0.30 5.05
N TRP A 99 5.06 0.96 5.50
CA TRP A 99 5.64 1.41 6.77
C TRP A 99 5.06 0.63 7.97
N PHE A 100 3.73 0.45 7.99
CA PHE A 100 3.07 -0.25 9.09
C PHE A 100 3.20 -1.77 8.98
N PHE A 101 2.83 -2.38 7.85
CA PHE A 101 2.74 -3.84 7.74
C PHE A 101 4.10 -4.51 7.64
N ARG A 102 5.02 -3.99 6.82
CA ARG A 102 6.34 -4.62 6.61
C ARG A 102 7.33 -4.14 7.62
N ALA A 103 7.49 -2.82 7.64
CA ALA A 103 8.50 -2.18 8.42
C ALA A 103 8.26 -2.41 9.91
N TYR A 104 7.06 -2.09 10.40
CA TYR A 104 6.71 -2.25 11.80
C TYR A 104 6.24 -3.66 12.15
N LEU A 105 5.03 -4.04 11.74
CA LEU A 105 4.33 -5.22 12.23
C LEU A 105 5.12 -6.52 12.01
N MET A 106 5.69 -6.70 10.81
CA MET A 106 6.47 -7.90 10.48
C MET A 106 7.73 -8.05 11.35
N ARG A 107 8.34 -6.96 11.83
CA ARG A 107 9.51 -7.01 12.73
C ARG A 107 9.13 -7.26 14.20
N ARG A 108 7.89 -6.96 14.59
CA ARG A 108 7.40 -7.15 15.97
C ARG A 108 6.95 -8.57 16.24
N ILE A 109 6.38 -9.23 15.24
CA ILE A 109 5.86 -10.59 15.39
C ILE A 109 7.02 -11.60 15.38
N LYS A 110 7.18 -12.33 16.49
CA LYS A 110 8.24 -13.35 16.68
C LYS A 110 7.83 -14.70 16.10
N LEU A 111 7.77 -14.80 14.76
CA LEU A 111 7.54 -16.05 14.04
C LEU A 111 8.69 -16.32 13.04
N LYS A 112 8.71 -17.50 12.41
CA LYS A 112 9.65 -17.76 11.30
C LYS A 112 9.36 -16.79 10.14
N PRO A 113 10.36 -16.40 9.33
CA PRO A 113 10.18 -15.43 8.24
C PRO A 113 8.97 -15.71 7.34
N TRP A 114 8.83 -16.94 6.84
CA TRP A 114 7.70 -17.28 5.98
C TRP A 114 6.34 -17.21 6.71
N GLN A 115 6.28 -17.54 8.00
CA GLN A 115 5.06 -17.50 8.81
C GLN A 115 4.60 -16.07 9.06
N VAL A 116 5.54 -15.18 9.40
CA VAL A 116 5.19 -13.77 9.62
C VAL A 116 4.76 -13.10 8.31
N ASN A 117 5.40 -13.43 7.18
CA ASN A 117 4.97 -12.92 5.88
C ASN A 117 3.55 -13.39 5.54
N LEU A 118 3.27 -14.69 5.71
CA LEU A 118 1.94 -15.24 5.49
C LEU A 118 0.89 -14.56 6.37
N LEU A 119 1.16 -14.44 7.68
CA LEU A 119 0.25 -13.80 8.64
C LEU A 119 -0.02 -12.33 8.29
N VAL A 120 1.03 -11.55 8.06
CA VAL A 120 0.90 -10.12 7.70
C VAL A 120 0.15 -9.97 6.37
N SER A 121 0.39 -10.85 5.40
CA SER A 121 -0.29 -10.81 4.11
C SER A 121 -1.76 -11.20 4.21
N LEU A 122 -2.10 -12.18 5.05
CA LEU A 122 -3.49 -12.54 5.37
C LEU A 122 -4.20 -11.37 6.06
N LEU A 123 -3.57 -10.72 7.04
CA LEU A 123 -4.13 -9.56 7.71
C LEU A 123 -4.35 -8.41 6.72
N PHE A 124 -3.36 -8.09 5.89
CA PHE A 124 -3.45 -7.05 4.87
C PHE A 124 -4.60 -7.31 3.88
N SER A 125 -4.69 -8.54 3.37
CA SER A 125 -5.74 -8.99 2.46
C SER A 125 -7.12 -8.97 3.12
N LEU A 126 -7.23 -9.43 4.37
CA LEU A 126 -8.47 -9.40 5.14
C LEU A 126 -8.94 -7.95 5.34
N LEU A 127 -8.04 -7.02 5.67
CA LEU A 127 -8.42 -5.63 5.84
C LEU A 127 -8.92 -5.03 4.52
N HIS A 128 -8.32 -5.41 3.38
CA HIS A 128 -8.81 -5.05 2.05
C HIS A 128 -10.14 -5.71 1.70
N ALA A 129 -10.35 -6.97 2.07
CA ALA A 129 -11.62 -7.67 1.88
C ALA A 129 -12.75 -6.96 2.65
N LEU A 130 -12.49 -6.60 3.90
CA LEU A 130 -13.43 -5.91 4.77
C LEU A 130 -13.65 -4.45 4.35
N THR A 131 -12.67 -3.78 3.75
CA THR A 131 -12.78 -2.37 3.32
C THR A 131 -13.31 -2.17 1.89
N ARG A 132 -13.00 -3.08 0.98
CA ARG A 132 -13.21 -2.92 -0.48
C ARG A 132 -13.87 -4.12 -1.14
N GLY A 133 -14.27 -5.13 -0.36
CA GLY A 133 -14.91 -6.35 -0.84
C GLY A 133 -13.93 -7.51 -1.09
N TRP A 134 -14.45 -8.73 -1.02
CA TRP A 134 -13.66 -9.97 -1.06
C TRP A 134 -12.82 -10.13 -2.33
N SER A 135 -13.31 -9.68 -3.49
CA SER A 135 -12.54 -9.74 -4.74
C SER A 135 -11.22 -8.97 -4.65
N ILE A 136 -11.27 -7.72 -4.16
CA ILE A 136 -10.07 -6.90 -3.97
C ILE A 136 -9.17 -7.52 -2.88
N GLY A 137 -9.75 -7.99 -1.79
CA GLY A 137 -8.99 -8.68 -0.73
C GLY A 137 -8.17 -9.86 -1.26
N LEU A 138 -8.78 -10.72 -2.07
CA LEU A 138 -8.11 -11.86 -2.69
C LEU A 138 -7.01 -11.43 -3.67
N GLN A 139 -7.26 -10.40 -4.47
CA GLN A 139 -6.30 -9.90 -5.45
C GLN A 139 -5.04 -9.32 -4.78
N VAL A 140 -5.18 -8.64 -3.65
CA VAL A 140 -4.02 -8.04 -2.97
C VAL A 140 -3.23 -9.05 -2.13
N PHE A 141 -3.74 -10.27 -1.91
CA PHE A 141 -3.05 -11.28 -1.11
C PHE A 141 -1.72 -11.71 -1.73
N ALA A 142 -1.71 -12.05 -3.02
CA ALA A 142 -0.50 -12.50 -3.71
C ALA A 142 0.57 -11.38 -3.86
N PRO A 143 0.24 -10.14 -4.29
CA PRO A 143 1.16 -9.02 -4.24
C PRO A 143 1.70 -8.77 -2.83
N SER A 144 0.85 -8.81 -1.81
CA SER A 144 1.26 -8.63 -0.41
C SER A 144 2.28 -9.67 0.05
N LEU A 145 2.08 -10.94 -0.34
CA LEU A 145 3.03 -12.02 -0.05
C LEU A 145 4.38 -11.80 -0.76
N PHE A 146 4.34 -11.35 -2.01
CA PHE A 146 5.53 -11.01 -2.78
C PHE A 146 6.28 -9.83 -2.14
N TYR A 147 5.59 -8.76 -1.75
CA TYR A 147 6.21 -7.60 -1.10
C TYR A 147 6.86 -7.98 0.23
N GLY A 148 6.19 -8.81 1.04
CA GLY A 148 6.79 -9.30 2.28
C GLY A 148 8.02 -10.18 2.04
N TRP A 149 8.05 -10.97 0.96
CA TRP A 149 9.25 -11.71 0.58
C TRP A 149 10.38 -10.76 0.16
N VAL A 150 10.12 -9.78 -0.71
CA VAL A 150 11.12 -8.76 -1.12
C VAL A 150 11.64 -8.01 0.11
N TYR A 151 10.76 -7.63 1.04
CA TYR A 151 11.16 -6.98 2.28
C TYR A 151 12.14 -7.84 3.09
N GLN A 152 11.87 -9.14 3.24
CA GLN A 152 12.74 -10.04 4.00
C GLN A 152 14.13 -10.16 3.39
N GLN A 153 14.25 -10.04 2.06
CA GLN A 153 15.54 -10.10 1.38
C GLN A 153 16.30 -8.77 1.45
N ARG A 154 15.60 -7.63 1.33
CA ARG A 154 16.25 -6.32 1.11
C ARG A 154 16.18 -5.38 2.31
N GLN A 155 15.19 -5.55 3.19
CA GLN A 155 14.86 -4.65 4.29
C GLN A 155 14.69 -3.17 3.85
N ASP A 156 14.38 -2.93 2.56
CA ASP A 156 14.21 -1.61 1.98
C ASP A 156 12.71 -1.28 1.83
N VAL A 157 12.24 -0.34 2.65
CA VAL A 157 10.85 0.09 2.64
C VAL A 157 10.55 0.98 1.45
N MET A 158 11.50 1.83 1.03
CA MET A 158 11.27 2.75 -0.09
C MET A 158 11.09 1.98 -1.39
N LEU A 159 11.87 0.91 -1.58
CA LEU A 159 11.67 -0.02 -2.70
C LEU A 159 10.26 -0.60 -2.71
N LEU A 160 9.72 -1.01 -1.55
CA LEU A 160 8.36 -1.56 -1.46
C LEU A 160 7.29 -0.51 -1.69
N VAL A 161 7.48 0.71 -1.18
CA VAL A 161 6.56 1.83 -1.42
C VAL A 161 6.46 2.12 -2.91
N LEU A 162 7.60 2.15 -3.63
CA LEU A 162 7.62 2.31 -5.08
C LEU A 162 6.96 1.13 -5.80
N LEU A 163 7.29 -0.10 -5.39
CA LEU A 163 6.73 -1.33 -5.97
C LEU A 163 5.22 -1.43 -5.78
N HIS A 164 4.72 -1.04 -4.61
CA HIS A 164 3.29 -0.97 -4.33
C HIS A 164 2.64 0.12 -5.19
N ALA A 165 3.18 1.34 -5.20
CA ALA A 165 2.61 2.45 -5.95
C ALA A 165 2.54 2.17 -7.47
N ILE A 166 3.59 1.59 -8.06
CA ILE A 166 3.57 1.19 -9.48
C ILE A 166 2.56 0.06 -9.74
N SER A 167 2.41 -0.89 -8.81
CA SER A 167 1.42 -1.98 -8.97
C SER A 167 -0.01 -1.45 -8.95
N ASN A 168 -0.31 -0.47 -8.11
CA ASN A 168 -1.61 0.22 -8.11
C ASN A 168 -1.83 1.02 -9.40
N LEU A 169 -0.79 1.68 -9.92
CA LEU A 169 -0.85 2.38 -11.21
C LEU A 169 -1.17 1.41 -12.35
N VAL A 170 -0.42 0.32 -12.45
CA VAL A 170 -0.65 -0.75 -13.45
C VAL A 170 -2.05 -1.35 -13.33
N PHE A 171 -2.52 -1.60 -12.10
CA PHE A 171 -3.86 -2.11 -11.86
C PHE A 171 -4.94 -1.17 -12.43
N VAL A 172 -4.84 0.13 -12.12
CA VAL A 172 -5.82 1.12 -12.59
C VAL A 172 -5.76 1.33 -14.10
N MET A 173 -4.58 1.25 -14.72
CA MET A 173 -4.42 1.44 -16.16
C MET A 173 -4.91 0.24 -16.98
N TYR A 174 -4.69 -1.00 -16.51
CA TYR A 174 -4.83 -2.18 -17.37
C TYR A 174 -5.75 -3.27 -16.85
N LEU A 175 -5.92 -3.39 -15.53
CA LEU A 175 -6.61 -4.54 -14.94
C LEU A 175 -8.03 -4.19 -14.46
N ARG A 176 -8.26 -2.93 -14.11
CA ARG A 176 -9.55 -2.47 -13.59
C ARG A 176 -10.70 -2.70 -14.57
N ASP A 177 -10.50 -2.42 -15.85
CA ASP A 177 -11.56 -2.44 -16.86
C ASP A 177 -11.87 -3.85 -17.41
N LEU A 178 -11.09 -4.85 -17.01
CA LEU A 178 -11.30 -6.26 -17.36
C LEU A 178 -12.27 -6.99 -16.40
N MET A 179 -12.84 -6.27 -15.43
CA MET A 179 -13.66 -6.80 -14.33
C MET A 179 -15.00 -6.07 -14.23
#